data_AF-A0A3B1D8Q4-F1
#
_entry.id   AF-A0A3B1D8Q4-F1
#
_cell.length_a   1.000
_cell.length_b   1.000
_cell.length_c   1.000
_cell.angle_alpha   90.00
_cell.angle_beta   90.00
_cell.angle_gamma   90.00
#
_symmetry.space_group_name_H-M   'P 1'
#
loop_
_entity.id
_entity.type
_entity.pdbx_description
1 polymer ?
#
loop_
_entity_poly.entity_id
_entity_poly.type
_entity_poly.pdbx_seq_one_letter_code
_entity_poly.pdbx_strand_id
1 'polypeptide(L)'
;MPGFVVHEHHSKRLHYDFRLEMDGVLKSWAVPKGPSMCPKDKRLAIMVDDHALEYGSFEGIIPEGHYGAGPVLIWDSGEYELIGGSLEEGRLEFVLKGRKLRGNFVLTRLKGRENQWLLIKKKDEYALSVYVVKPELTEARLERLKERIPPCEVE
;
A
#
# COMPACT_ATOMS: atom_id res chain seq x y z
N MET A 1 13.81 -10.50 5.67
CA MET A 1 13.15 -10.46 4.34
C MET A 1 12.67 -9.03 4.11
N PRO A 2 12.51 -8.55 2.87
CA PRO A 2 12.10 -7.18 2.62
C PRO A 2 10.69 -6.91 3.19
N GLY A 3 10.47 -5.69 3.68
CA GLY A 3 9.21 -5.27 4.30
C GLY A 3 8.15 -4.81 3.28
N PHE A 4 6.90 -4.89 3.69
CA PHE A 4 5.81 -4.16 3.04
C PHE A 4 5.02 -3.36 4.08
N VAL A 5 4.41 -2.28 3.62
CA VAL A 5 3.50 -1.47 4.43
C VAL A 5 2.31 -1.03 3.58
N VAL A 6 1.15 -0.97 4.21
CA VAL A 6 -0.04 -0.33 3.67
C VAL A 6 -0.41 0.80 4.60
N HIS A 7 -0.32 2.03 4.10
CA HIS A 7 -0.81 3.18 4.83
C HIS A 7 -2.28 3.42 4.47
N GLU A 8 -3.11 3.66 5.46
CA GLU A 8 -4.42 4.28 5.29
C GLU A 8 -4.25 5.78 5.33
N HIS A 9 -4.67 6.45 4.26
CA HIS A 9 -4.38 7.84 4.03
C HIS A 9 -5.66 8.63 3.78
N HIS A 10 -6.00 9.48 4.75
CA HIS A 10 -7.17 10.36 4.75
C HIS A 10 -6.80 11.74 4.20
N SER A 11 -6.41 11.79 2.93
CA SER A 11 -6.19 13.06 2.23
C SER A 11 -7.51 13.65 1.70
N LYS A 12 -7.49 14.33 0.54
CA LYS A 12 -8.71 14.78 -0.16
C LYS A 12 -9.76 13.67 -0.30
N ARG A 13 -9.31 12.42 -0.45
CA ARG A 13 -10.13 11.22 -0.44
C ARG A 13 -9.39 10.12 0.29
N LEU A 14 -10.13 9.28 1.02
CA LEU A 14 -9.60 8.05 1.57
C LEU A 14 -9.03 7.18 0.44
N HIS A 15 -7.77 6.79 0.61
CA HIS A 15 -7.09 5.80 -0.21
C HIS A 15 -6.07 5.05 0.66
N TYR A 16 -5.43 4.04 0.06
CA TYR A 16 -4.44 3.24 0.75
C TYR A 16 -3.15 3.21 -0.06
N ASP A 17 -2.04 3.60 0.54
CA ASP A 17 -0.74 3.54 -0.13
C ASP A 17 -0.09 2.19 0.16
N PHE A 18 -0.02 1.34 -0.86
CA PHE A 18 0.64 0.05 -0.82
C PHE A 18 2.11 0.21 -1.20
N ARG A 19 3.03 -0.29 -0.36
CA ARG A 19 4.47 -0.07 -0.55
C ARG A 19 5.25 -1.36 -0.35
N LEU A 20 6.23 -1.60 -1.20
CA LEU A 20 7.18 -2.71 -1.11
C LEU A 20 8.60 -2.16 -0.99
N GLU A 21 9.36 -2.66 0.00
CA GLU A 21 10.80 -2.39 0.11
C GLU A 21 11.56 -3.13 -0.99
N MET A 22 12.07 -2.37 -1.97
CA MET A 22 12.78 -2.91 -3.13
C MET A 22 13.86 -1.92 -3.57
N ASP A 23 15.08 -2.43 -3.82
CA ASP A 23 16.22 -1.64 -4.28
C ASP A 23 16.55 -0.42 -3.39
N GLY A 24 16.41 -0.58 -2.06
CA GLY A 24 16.75 0.45 -1.07
C GLY A 24 15.70 1.55 -0.88
N VAL A 25 14.54 1.43 -1.53
CA VAL A 25 13.42 2.39 -1.42
C VAL A 25 12.08 1.67 -1.22
N LEU A 26 11.05 2.43 -0.91
CA LEU A 26 9.66 1.96 -0.90
C LEU A 26 9.00 2.25 -2.25
N LYS A 27 8.97 1.23 -3.12
CA LYS A 27 8.19 1.26 -4.36
C LYS A 27 6.71 1.35 -4.00
N SER A 28 6.02 2.36 -4.51
CA SER A 28 4.75 2.82 -3.93
C SER A 28 3.61 2.91 -4.94
N TRP A 29 2.41 2.52 -4.48
CA TRP A 29 1.18 2.62 -5.25
C TRP A 29 0.01 3.13 -4.40
N ALA A 30 -0.67 4.17 -4.88
CA ALA A 30 -1.95 4.59 -4.33
C ALA A 30 -3.07 3.64 -4.80
N VAL A 31 -3.81 3.04 -3.87
CA VAL A 31 -4.90 2.08 -4.10
C VAL A 31 -6.21 2.69 -3.59
N PRO A 32 -7.01 3.38 -4.44
CA PRO A 32 -8.15 4.19 -3.98
C PRO A 32 -9.21 3.42 -3.20
N LYS A 33 -9.41 2.13 -3.53
CA LYS A 33 -10.39 1.27 -2.84
C LYS A 33 -9.75 0.34 -1.80
N GLY A 34 -8.45 0.47 -1.55
CA GLY A 34 -7.68 -0.44 -0.72
C GLY A 34 -7.44 -1.83 -1.33
N PRO A 35 -6.51 -2.60 -0.74
CA PRO A 35 -6.23 -3.99 -1.13
C PRO A 35 -7.42 -4.91 -0.83
N SER A 36 -7.47 -6.10 -1.44
CA SER A 36 -8.55 -7.06 -1.17
C SER A 36 -8.02 -8.47 -1.00
N MET A 37 -8.60 -9.22 -0.07
CA MET A 37 -8.36 -10.67 0.07
C MET A 37 -9.28 -11.50 -0.83
N CYS A 38 -10.15 -10.88 -1.64
CA CYS A 38 -11.01 -11.57 -2.59
C CYS A 38 -10.36 -11.66 -3.99
N PRO A 39 -10.09 -12.87 -4.53
CA PRO A 39 -9.48 -13.03 -5.85
C PRO A 39 -10.30 -12.51 -7.04
N LYS A 40 -11.59 -12.21 -6.82
CA LYS A 40 -12.47 -11.64 -7.86
C LYS A 40 -12.29 -10.12 -7.97
N ASP A 41 -11.71 -9.49 -6.96
CA ASP A 41 -11.50 -8.04 -6.94
C ASP A 41 -10.23 -7.68 -7.70
N LYS A 42 -10.36 -6.78 -8.67
CA LYS A 42 -9.23 -6.14 -9.34
C LYS A 42 -9.11 -4.71 -8.82
N ARG A 43 -8.13 -4.44 -7.96
CA ARG A 43 -7.93 -3.13 -7.35
C ARG A 43 -6.98 -2.30 -8.21
N LEU A 44 -7.43 -1.13 -8.68
CA LEU A 44 -6.55 -0.17 -9.33
C LEU A 44 -5.47 0.27 -8.34
N ALA A 45 -4.22 0.21 -8.76
CA ALA A 45 -3.04 0.64 -8.03
C ALA A 45 -2.28 1.61 -8.92
N ILE A 46 -2.22 2.88 -8.53
CA ILE A 46 -1.56 3.93 -9.30
C ILE A 46 -0.16 4.09 -8.73
N MET A 47 0.86 3.80 -9.53
CA MET A 47 2.25 3.99 -9.13
C MET A 47 2.52 5.47 -8.88
N VAL A 48 3.15 5.75 -7.75
CA VAL A 48 3.57 7.08 -7.30
C VAL A 48 5.07 7.05 -7.03
N ASP A 49 5.64 8.22 -6.72
CA ASP A 49 7.07 8.36 -6.49
C ASP A 49 7.55 7.46 -5.34
N ASP A 50 8.83 7.11 -5.41
CA ASP A 50 9.46 6.27 -4.41
C ASP A 50 9.54 7.01 -3.07
N HIS A 51 9.50 6.25 -1.97
CA HIS A 51 9.61 6.84 -0.63
C HIS A 51 10.81 6.26 0.11
N ALA A 52 11.40 7.06 1.00
CA ALA A 52 12.46 6.61 1.89
C ALA A 52 11.99 5.47 2.80
N LEU A 53 12.89 4.54 3.17
CA LEU A 53 12.54 3.37 3.99
C LEU A 53 11.99 3.76 5.37
N GLU A 54 12.48 4.86 5.93
CA GLU A 54 12.03 5.45 7.19
C GLU A 54 10.53 5.77 7.18
N TYR A 55 9.99 6.11 5.99
CA TYR A 55 8.58 6.39 5.80
C TYR A 55 7.69 5.17 6.05
N GLY A 56 8.24 3.95 5.97
CA GLY A 56 7.50 2.72 6.23
C GLY A 56 6.97 2.57 7.66
N SER A 57 7.50 3.39 8.59
CA SER A 57 7.08 3.43 9.99
C SER A 57 6.26 4.67 10.36
N PHE A 58 5.87 5.48 9.36
CA PHE A 58 5.22 6.76 9.61
C PHE A 58 3.74 6.59 10.01
N GLU A 59 3.39 7.21 11.14
CA GLU A 59 2.01 7.49 11.53
C GLU A 59 1.93 8.92 12.06
N GLY A 60 0.90 9.66 11.65
CA GLY A 60 0.73 11.06 12.02
C GLY A 60 -0.33 11.78 11.20
N ILE A 61 -0.41 13.10 11.39
CA ILE A 61 -1.23 13.98 10.57
C ILE A 61 -0.28 14.83 9.73
N ILE A 62 -0.36 14.71 8.41
CA ILE A 62 0.39 15.58 7.51
C ILE A 62 -0.31 16.96 7.52
N PRO A 63 0.39 18.05 7.87
CA PRO A 63 -0.24 19.37 8.00
C PRO A 63 -0.85 19.87 6.69
N GLU A 64 -1.86 20.72 6.79
CA GLU A 64 -2.44 21.39 5.63
C GLU A 64 -1.39 22.20 4.85
N GLY A 65 -1.55 22.30 3.52
CA GLY A 65 -0.59 22.96 2.64
C GLY A 65 0.56 22.07 2.17
N HIS A 66 0.78 20.91 2.80
CA HIS A 66 1.72 19.89 2.32
C HIS A 66 1.06 18.92 1.34
N TYR A 67 1.86 18.35 0.45
CA TYR A 67 1.41 17.23 -0.39
C TYR A 67 1.02 16.04 0.48
N GLY A 68 -0.16 15.46 0.23
CA GLY A 68 -0.70 14.40 1.08
C GLY A 68 -1.24 14.87 2.44
N ALA A 69 -1.62 16.15 2.61
CA ALA A 69 -2.22 16.62 3.86
C ALA A 69 -3.37 15.72 4.35
N GLY A 70 -3.36 15.39 5.64
CA GLY A 70 -4.36 14.55 6.31
C GLY A 70 -3.78 13.44 7.20
N PRO A 71 -4.63 12.72 7.95
CA PRO A 71 -4.21 11.57 8.76
C PRO A 71 -3.64 10.42 7.93
N VAL A 72 -2.51 9.88 8.40
CA VAL A 72 -1.84 8.68 7.85
C VAL A 72 -1.60 7.68 8.97
N LEU A 73 -2.02 6.43 8.75
CA LEU A 73 -1.91 5.33 9.71
C LEU A 73 -1.36 4.09 9.02
N ILE A 74 -0.65 3.25 9.76
CA ILE A 74 -0.27 1.94 9.27
C ILE A 74 -1.50 1.03 9.35
N TRP A 75 -2.09 0.73 8.20
CA TRP A 75 -3.23 -0.17 8.08
C TRP A 75 -2.80 -1.62 8.19
N ASP A 76 -1.71 -2.01 7.52
CA ASP A 76 -1.08 -3.32 7.67
C ASP A 76 0.41 -3.20 7.39
N SER A 77 1.19 -4.10 7.96
CA SER A 77 2.62 -4.21 7.69
C SER A 77 3.10 -5.63 7.97
N GLY A 78 4.24 -5.97 7.38
CA GLY A 78 4.88 -7.26 7.57
C GLY A 78 5.99 -7.46 6.56
N GLU A 79 6.33 -8.72 6.34
CA GLU A 79 7.33 -9.10 5.35
C GLU A 79 6.65 -9.54 4.06
N TYR A 80 7.39 -9.45 2.95
CA TYR A 80 6.97 -10.07 1.71
C TYR A 80 8.08 -10.90 1.09
N GLU A 81 7.68 -11.77 0.17
CA GLU A 81 8.59 -12.60 -0.62
C GLU A 81 8.23 -12.43 -2.10
N LEU A 82 9.17 -11.92 -2.90
CA LEU A 82 9.01 -11.84 -4.35
C LEU A 82 9.21 -13.24 -4.93
N ILE A 83 8.21 -13.76 -5.63
CA ILE A 83 8.22 -15.12 -6.21
C ILE A 83 8.22 -15.11 -7.74
N GLY A 84 8.13 -13.94 -8.38
CA GLY A 84 8.31 -13.81 -9.81
C GLY A 84 8.06 -12.42 -10.37
N GLY A 85 8.58 -12.21 -11.58
CA GLY A 85 8.44 -10.98 -12.36
C GLY A 85 9.29 -9.81 -11.86
N SER A 86 9.19 -8.69 -12.56
CA SER A 86 9.87 -7.44 -12.21
C SER A 86 9.03 -6.19 -12.52
N LEU A 87 9.51 -5.02 -12.06
CA LEU A 87 8.88 -3.74 -12.37
C LEU A 87 8.98 -3.40 -13.87
N GLU A 88 10.11 -3.71 -14.48
CA GLU A 88 10.39 -3.49 -15.90
C GLU A 88 9.41 -4.30 -16.76
N GLU A 89 9.23 -5.58 -16.42
CA GLU A 89 8.27 -6.48 -17.07
C GLU A 89 6.80 -6.04 -16.89
N GLY A 90 6.53 -5.15 -15.92
CA GLY A 90 5.17 -4.72 -15.61
C GLY A 90 4.36 -5.77 -14.86
N ARG A 91 5.03 -6.68 -14.15
CA ARG A 91 4.40 -7.75 -13.39
C ARG A 91 5.24 -8.13 -12.19
N LEU A 92 4.66 -8.02 -10.99
CA LEU A 92 5.24 -8.57 -9.77
C LEU A 92 4.29 -9.63 -9.21
N GLU A 93 4.83 -10.77 -8.80
CA GLU A 93 4.12 -11.81 -8.06
C GLU A 93 4.83 -12.05 -6.74
N PHE A 94 4.10 -11.94 -5.64
CA PHE A 94 4.67 -11.94 -4.29
C PHE A 94 3.73 -12.54 -3.26
N VAL A 95 4.30 -13.02 -2.16
CA VAL A 95 3.59 -13.52 -0.99
C VAL A 95 3.69 -12.49 0.13
N LEU A 96 2.55 -12.03 0.65
CA LEU A 96 2.49 -11.13 1.80
C LEU A 96 2.36 -11.93 3.09
N LYS A 97 3.12 -11.54 4.12
CA LYS A 97 3.12 -12.11 5.48
C LYS A 97 2.72 -11.04 6.50
N GLY A 98 1.55 -10.44 6.29
CA GLY A 98 0.97 -9.42 7.16
C GLY A 98 0.01 -9.93 8.22
N ARG A 99 -0.60 -9.00 8.95
CA ARG A 99 -1.72 -9.32 9.86
C ARG A 99 -3.03 -9.42 9.10
N LYS A 100 -3.26 -8.52 8.13
CA LYS A 100 -4.50 -8.47 7.33
C LYS A 100 -4.33 -9.08 5.95
N LEU A 101 -3.23 -8.75 5.29
CA LEU A 101 -2.90 -9.25 3.96
C LEU A 101 -1.98 -10.46 4.07
N ARG A 102 -2.44 -11.59 3.55
CA ARG A 102 -1.71 -12.87 3.61
C ARG A 102 -1.78 -13.63 2.30
N GLY A 103 -0.73 -14.37 2.00
CA GLY A 103 -0.67 -15.24 0.83
C GLY A 103 -0.33 -14.48 -0.45
N ASN A 104 -0.70 -15.05 -1.59
CA ASN A 104 -0.19 -14.69 -2.90
C ASN A 104 -0.99 -13.52 -3.52
N PHE A 105 -0.25 -12.55 -4.05
CA PHE A 105 -0.75 -11.37 -4.75
C PHE A 105 0.03 -11.14 -6.05
N VAL A 106 -0.60 -10.40 -6.96
CA VAL A 106 0.01 -9.91 -8.19
C VAL A 106 -0.22 -8.42 -8.32
N LEU A 107 0.82 -7.69 -8.69
CA LEU A 107 0.72 -6.38 -9.33
C LEU A 107 0.97 -6.55 -10.82
N THR A 108 0.08 -6.02 -11.67
CA THR A 108 0.27 -6.06 -13.12
C THR A 108 -0.08 -4.74 -13.79
N ARG A 109 0.83 -4.21 -14.60
CA ARG A 109 0.67 -2.93 -15.31
C ARG A 109 -0.34 -3.07 -16.43
N LEU A 110 -1.23 -2.09 -16.54
CA LEU A 110 -2.21 -2.02 -17.62
C LEU A 110 -1.51 -1.65 -18.93
N LYS A 111 -1.83 -2.36 -20.01
CA LYS A 111 -1.27 -2.05 -21.34
C LYS A 111 -1.64 -0.62 -21.75
N GLY A 112 -0.64 0.13 -22.24
CA GLY A 112 -0.81 1.51 -22.70
C GLY A 112 -0.96 2.55 -21.59
N ARG A 113 -0.74 2.19 -20.31
CA ARG A 113 -0.71 3.12 -19.18
C ARG A 113 0.51 2.84 -18.30
N GLU A 114 1.47 3.76 -18.28
CA GLU A 114 2.77 3.53 -17.63
C GLU A 114 2.66 3.43 -16.10
N ASN A 115 1.80 4.24 -15.48
CA ASN A 115 1.66 4.28 -14.02
C ASN A 115 0.44 3.53 -13.46
N GLN A 116 -0.37 2.87 -14.28
CA GLN A 116 -1.60 2.20 -13.79
C GLN A 116 -1.43 0.69 -13.73
N TRP A 117 -1.60 0.14 -12.54
CA TRP A 117 -1.46 -1.27 -12.22
C TRP A 117 -2.76 -1.83 -11.64
N LEU A 118 -2.86 -3.15 -11.60
CA LEU A 118 -3.87 -3.87 -10.86
C LEU A 118 -3.22 -4.69 -9.76
N LEU A 119 -3.63 -4.45 -8.51
CA LEU A 119 -3.36 -5.31 -7.37
C LEU A 119 -4.45 -6.37 -7.26
N ILE A 120 -4.07 -7.64 -7.33
CA ILE A 120 -4.99 -8.78 -7.42
C ILE A 120 -4.54 -9.88 -6.45
N LYS A 121 -5.45 -10.30 -5.58
CA LYS A 121 -5.26 -11.51 -4.75
C LYS A 121 -5.33 -12.76 -5.62
N LYS A 122 -4.38 -13.68 -5.44
CA LYS A 122 -4.42 -15.01 -6.08
C LYS A 122 -5.22 -16.00 -5.22
N LYS A 123 -5.75 -17.06 -5.83
CA LYS A 123 -6.40 -18.13 -5.09
C LYS A 123 -5.36 -18.92 -4.29
N ASP A 124 -5.56 -19.00 -2.99
CA ASP A 124 -4.79 -19.82 -2.04
C ASP A 124 -5.63 -20.03 -0.77
N GLU A 125 -5.04 -20.59 0.29
CA GLU A 125 -5.70 -20.88 1.56
C GLU A 125 -6.18 -19.63 2.32
N TYR A 126 -5.62 -18.45 2.05
CA TYR A 126 -5.99 -17.18 2.70
C TYR A 126 -7.06 -16.41 1.94
N ALA A 127 -7.39 -16.83 0.72
CA ALA A 127 -8.36 -16.14 -0.13
C ALA A 127 -9.77 -16.18 0.46
N LEU A 128 -10.44 -15.03 0.46
CA LEU A 128 -11.81 -14.88 0.95
C LEU A 128 -12.79 -14.75 -0.23
N SER A 129 -14.00 -15.30 -0.07
CA SER A 129 -15.05 -15.22 -1.10
C SER A 129 -15.63 -13.81 -1.24
N VAL A 130 -15.64 -13.06 -0.14
CA VAL A 130 -16.07 -11.67 -0.03
C VAL A 130 -15.08 -10.96 0.89
N TYR A 131 -14.70 -9.73 0.54
CA TYR A 131 -13.82 -8.92 1.37
C TYR A 131 -14.22 -7.45 1.34
N VAL A 132 -14.28 -6.84 2.51
CA VAL A 132 -14.56 -5.41 2.69
C VAL A 132 -13.40 -4.81 3.46
N VAL A 133 -12.74 -3.82 2.85
CA VAL A 133 -11.69 -3.05 3.52
C VAL A 133 -12.32 -2.23 4.63
N LYS A 134 -11.76 -2.34 5.83
CA LYS A 134 -12.19 -1.56 7.00
C LYS A 134 -11.10 -0.55 7.34
N PRO A 135 -11.42 0.76 7.41
CA PRO A 135 -10.52 1.76 7.93
C PRO A 135 -10.13 1.48 9.39
N GLU A 136 -8.92 1.87 9.77
CA GLU A 136 -8.36 1.81 11.12
C GLU A 136 -8.48 3.14 11.87
N LEU A 137 -8.70 4.25 11.14
CA LEU A 137 -8.94 5.53 11.78
C LEU A 137 -10.28 5.50 12.54
N THR A 138 -10.18 5.60 13.85
CA THR A 138 -11.29 5.87 14.78
C THR A 138 -11.06 7.22 15.46
N GLU A 139 -12.08 7.79 16.09
CA GLU A 139 -11.94 9.04 16.87
C GLU A 139 -10.83 8.90 17.93
N ALA A 140 -10.81 7.78 18.66
CA ALA A 140 -9.78 7.52 19.67
C ALA A 140 -8.36 7.35 19.08
N ARG A 141 -8.23 6.90 17.82
CA ARG A 141 -6.93 6.90 17.12
C ARG A 141 -6.55 8.31 16.71
N LEU A 142 -7.49 9.07 16.16
CA LEU A 142 -7.27 10.43 15.67
C LEU A 142 -6.72 11.34 16.78
N GLU A 143 -7.31 11.27 17.98
CA GLU A 143 -6.87 12.04 19.15
C GLU A 143 -5.43 11.74 19.60
N ARG A 144 -4.89 10.58 19.23
CA ARG A 144 -3.51 10.16 19.58
C ARG A 144 -2.50 10.53 18.49
N LEU A 145 -2.97 10.81 17.28
CA LEU A 145 -2.09 11.21 16.19
C LEU A 145 -1.58 12.62 16.44
N LYS A 146 -0.32 12.84 16.05
CA LYS A 146 0.32 14.15 16.13
C LYS A 146 0.63 14.65 14.74
N GLU A 147 0.58 15.96 14.55
CA GLU A 147 1.07 16.59 13.33
C GLU A 147 2.56 16.32 13.17
N ARG A 148 2.93 15.79 12.01
CA ARG A 148 4.31 15.44 11.67
C ARG A 148 4.51 15.57 10.16
N ILE A 149 5.64 16.16 9.77
CA ILE A 149 6.08 16.14 8.38
C ILE A 149 6.75 14.78 8.13
N PRO A 150 6.36 14.06 7.07
CA PRO A 150 6.95 12.78 6.77
C PRO A 150 8.42 12.93 6.32
N PRO A 151 9.30 11.95 6.57
CA PRO A 151 10.60 11.90 5.91
C PRO A 151 10.36 11.93 4.39
N CYS A 152 11.02 12.87 3.70
CA CYS A 152 10.74 13.26 2.32
C CYS A 152 10.74 12.09 1.31
N GLU A 153 10.09 12.33 0.17
CA GLU A 153 10.20 11.53 -1.06
C GLU A 153 11.67 11.47 -1.49
N VAL A 154 12.11 10.31 -1.98
CA VAL A 154 13.46 10.18 -2.55
C VAL A 154 13.43 10.78 -3.95
N GLU A 155 14.27 11.80 -4.18
CA GLU A 155 14.50 12.42 -5.50
C GLU A 155 15.20 11.45 -6.48
#